data_AF-A0A6J7RMP1-F1
#
_entry.id   AF-A0A6J7RMP1-F1
#
_cell.length_a   1.000
_cell.length_b   1.000
_cell.length_c   1.000
_cell.angle_alpha   90.00
_cell.angle_beta   90.00
_cell.angle_gamma   90.00
#
_symmetry.space_group_name_H-M   'P 1'
#
loop_
_entity.id
_entity.type
_entity.pdbx_description
1 polymer ?
#
loop_
_entity_poly.entity_id
_entity_poly.type
_entity_poly.pdbx_seq_one_letter_code
_entity_poly.pdbx_strand_id
1 'polypeptide(L)'
;MTLVLIALAPTRLAMFGFVFLGLALAGIFPTLLSTTADRVGHAAAGKVSGWQLLTANLAATCVSALMGLLVVRFGPQVIIFVLIGVALCALPVLILCTRIHSPDEPPNTAQRVVRPEHAP
;
A
#
# COMPACT_ATOMS: atom_id res chain seq x y z
N MET A 1 -5.66 -0.55 13.43
CA MET A 1 -5.43 -0.88 14.86
C MET A 1 -3.95 -1.07 15.20
N THR A 2 -3.15 -1.75 14.37
CA THR A 2 -1.71 -2.00 14.61
C THR A 2 -0.88 -0.73 14.88
N LEU A 3 -1.10 0.36 14.14
CA LEU A 3 -0.39 1.64 14.35
C LEU A 3 -0.64 2.30 15.71
N VAL A 4 -1.87 2.24 16.23
CA VAL A 4 -2.20 2.76 17.57
C VAL A 4 -1.55 1.92 18.65
N LEU A 5 -1.56 0.59 18.47
CA LEU A 5 -0.89 -0.33 19.38
C LEU A 5 0.62 -0.07 19.43
N ILE A 6 1.27 0.15 18.28
CA ILE A 6 2.69 0.51 18.22
C ILE A 6 2.99 1.81 18.97
N ALA A 7 2.12 2.83 18.85
CA ALA A 7 2.35 4.14 19.45
C ALA A 7 2.28 4.13 21.00
N LEU A 8 1.51 3.20 21.59
CA LEU A 8 1.27 3.10 23.03
C LEU A 8 1.95 1.89 23.69
N ALA A 9 2.53 0.98 22.89
CA ALA A 9 3.09 -0.27 23.37
C ALA A 9 4.46 -0.11 24.05
N PRO A 10 4.80 -1.00 25.01
CA PRO A 10 6.16 -1.16 25.49
C PRO A 10 7.13 -1.42 24.32
N THR A 11 8.36 -0.90 24.40
CA THR A 11 9.35 -0.88 23.30
C THR A 11 9.48 -2.22 22.55
N ARG A 12 9.53 -3.34 23.28
CA ARG A 12 9.65 -4.68 22.68
C ARG A 12 8.45 -5.05 21.81
N LEU A 13 7.24 -4.72 22.26
CA LEU A 13 6.01 -5.01 21.53
C LEU A 13 5.84 -4.06 20.33
N ALA A 14 6.25 -2.79 20.46
CA ALA A 14 6.29 -1.85 19.35
C ALA A 14 7.22 -2.33 18.22
N MET A 15 8.40 -2.88 18.57
CA MET A 15 9.33 -3.46 17.59
C MET A 15 8.70 -4.62 16.82
N PHE A 16 8.07 -5.58 17.51
CA PHE A 16 7.35 -6.67 16.83
C PHE A 16 6.23 -6.14 15.94
N GLY A 17 5.47 -5.16 16.42
CA GLY A 17 4.41 -4.51 15.63
C GLY A 17 4.94 -3.88 14.34
N PHE A 18 6.10 -3.21 14.40
CA PHE A 18 6.74 -2.63 13.21
C PHE A 18 7.22 -3.69 12.22
N VAL A 19 7.78 -4.80 12.69
CA VAL A 19 8.20 -5.91 11.80
C VAL A 19 6.99 -6.50 11.08
N PHE A 20 5.92 -6.81 11.80
CA PHE A 20 4.68 -7.33 11.20
C PHE A 20 4.03 -6.32 10.27
N LEU A 21 4.06 -5.04 10.61
CA LEU A 21 3.57 -3.98 9.73
C LEU A 21 4.36 -3.94 8.42
N GLY A 22 5.69 -4.02 8.49
CA GLY A 22 6.55 -4.08 7.31
C GLY A 22 6.24 -5.30 6.43
N LEU A 23 6.10 -6.48 7.03
CA LEU A 23 5.72 -7.71 6.32
C LEU A 23 4.35 -7.60 5.64
N ALA A 24 3.36 -7.03 6.34
CA ALA A 24 2.02 -6.84 5.78
C ALA A 24 2.02 -5.86 4.60
N LEU A 25 2.89 -4.85 4.62
CA LEU A 25 3.00 -3.83 3.57
C LEU A 25 3.87 -4.28 2.38
N ALA A 26 4.77 -5.24 2.57
CA ALA A 26 5.77 -5.63 1.57
C ALA A 26 5.17 -6.05 0.22
N GLY A 27 4.05 -6.77 0.23
CA GLY A 27 3.40 -7.28 -0.98
C GLY A 27 2.58 -6.25 -1.76
N ILE A 28 2.26 -5.09 -1.16
CA ILE A 28 1.34 -4.13 -1.78
C ILE A 28 1.90 -3.60 -3.10
N PHE A 29 3.16 -3.18 -3.11
CA PHE A 29 3.77 -2.57 -4.29
C PHE A 29 3.95 -3.57 -5.45
N PRO A 30 4.50 -4.78 -5.24
CA PRO A 30 4.58 -5.81 -6.29
C PRO A 30 3.21 -6.20 -6.89
N THR A 31 2.17 -6.34 -6.05
CA THR A 31 0.82 -6.67 -6.53
C THR A 31 0.22 -5.56 -7.39
N LEU A 32 0.47 -4.30 -7.04
CA LEU A 32 0.05 -3.17 -7.88
C LEU A 32 0.80 -3.17 -9.21
N LEU A 33 2.11 -3.39 -9.21
CA LEU A 33 2.91 -3.45 -10.43
C LEU A 33 2.49 -4.59 -11.36
N SER A 34 2.19 -5.78 -10.81
CA SER A 34 1.79 -6.95 -11.62
C SER A 34 0.45 -6.73 -12.33
N THR A 35 -0.46 -5.99 -11.72
CA THR A 35 -1.79 -5.69 -12.28
C THR A 35 -1.81 -4.43 -13.16
N THR A 36 -0.73 -3.64 -13.18
CA THR A 36 -0.64 -2.44 -14.04
C THR A 36 -0.76 -2.81 -15.52
N ALA A 37 -0.12 -3.91 -15.96
CA ALA A 37 -0.18 -4.35 -17.36
C ALA A 37 -1.61 -4.68 -17.81
N ASP A 38 -2.42 -5.26 -16.93
CA ASP A 38 -3.82 -5.61 -17.18
C ASP A 38 -4.70 -4.35 -17.35
N ARG A 39 -4.31 -3.22 -16.74
CA ARG A 39 -5.09 -1.97 -16.75
C ARG A 39 -4.74 -1.02 -17.90
N VAL A 40 -3.46 -0.94 -18.27
CA VAL A 40 -2.97 0.04 -19.26
C VAL A 40 -2.45 -0.58 -20.55
N GLY A 41 -2.44 -1.90 -20.64
CA GLY A 41 -1.89 -2.65 -21.77
C GLY A 41 -0.35 -2.70 -21.77
N HIS A 42 0.18 -3.76 -22.40
CA HIS A 42 1.61 -4.08 -22.39
C HIS A 42 2.50 -2.95 -22.93
N ALA A 43 2.02 -2.17 -23.91
CA ALA A 43 2.78 -1.08 -24.52
C ALA A 43 3.03 0.11 -23.56
N ALA A 44 2.11 0.38 -22.63
CA ALA A 44 2.23 1.48 -21.67
C ALA A 44 2.67 1.03 -20.28
N ALA A 45 2.57 -0.26 -19.96
CA ALA A 45 2.84 -0.83 -18.64
C ALA A 45 4.21 -0.46 -18.08
N GLY A 46 5.27 -0.56 -18.89
CA GLY A 46 6.63 -0.21 -18.47
C GLY A 46 6.78 1.27 -18.09
N LYS A 47 6.19 2.18 -18.88
CA LYS A 47 6.24 3.62 -18.60
C LYS A 47 5.46 3.98 -17.33
N VAL A 48 4.27 3.39 -17.14
CA VAL A 48 3.42 3.65 -15.97
C VAL A 48 4.04 3.07 -14.70
N SER A 49 4.57 1.85 -14.77
CA SER A 49 5.32 1.22 -13.67
C SER A 49 6.54 2.05 -13.26
N GLY A 50 7.29 2.60 -14.22
CA GLY A 50 8.40 3.52 -13.95
C GLY A 50 7.97 4.78 -13.19
N TRP A 51 6.84 5.39 -13.57
CA TRP A 51 6.27 6.53 -12.84
C TRP A 51 5.79 6.13 -11.44
N GLN A 52 5.12 4.98 -11.28
CA GLN A 52 4.71 4.47 -9.97
C GLN A 52 5.90 4.30 -9.03
N LEU A 53 7.01 3.72 -9.53
CA LEU A 53 8.23 3.53 -8.76
C LEU A 53 8.91 4.86 -8.41
N LEU A 54 8.98 5.80 -9.36
CA LEU A 54 9.54 7.14 -9.11
C LEU A 54 8.76 7.88 -8.02
N THR A 55 7.42 7.92 -8.16
CA THR A 55 6.55 8.59 -7.19
C THR A 55 6.62 7.94 -5.81
N ALA A 56 6.71 6.62 -5.74
CA ALA A 56 6.85 5.91 -4.46
C ALA A 56 8.15 6.27 -3.73
N ASN A 57 9.29 6.30 -4.45
CA ASN A 57 10.57 6.68 -3.86
C ASN A 57 10.61 8.16 -3.46
N LEU A 58 10.01 9.03 -4.27
CA LEU A 58 9.87 10.44 -3.94
C LEU A 58 9.04 10.63 -2.66
N ALA A 59 7.90 9.94 -2.56
CA ALA A 59 7.06 9.98 -1.36
C ALA A 59 7.82 9.47 -0.12
N ALA A 60 8.56 8.37 -0.22
CA ALA A 60 9.36 7.84 0.89
C ALA A 60 10.42 8.85 1.37
N THR A 61 11.09 9.52 0.44
CA THR A 61 12.07 10.58 0.74
C THR A 61 11.41 11.78 1.39
N CYS A 62 10.32 12.29 0.80
CA CYS A 62 9.58 13.44 1.32
C CYS A 62 9.05 13.17 2.74
N VAL A 63 8.46 12.00 2.98
CA VAL A 63 7.95 11.63 4.31
C VAL A 63 9.08 11.58 5.33
N SER A 64 10.23 10.99 4.98
CA SER A 64 11.40 10.93 5.87
C SER A 64 11.94 12.32 6.20
N ALA A 65 12.07 13.19 5.20
CA ALA A 65 12.53 14.57 5.38
C ALA A 65 11.55 15.38 6.24
N LEU A 66 10.25 15.28 5.96
CA LEU A 66 9.20 15.94 6.73
C LEU A 66 9.22 15.47 8.19
N MET A 67 9.41 14.16 8.41
CA MET A 67 9.50 13.61 9.76
C MET A 67 10.69 14.16 10.52
N GLY A 68 11.86 14.24 9.88
CA GLY A 68 13.05 14.86 10.46
C GLY A 68 12.81 16.32 10.85
N LEU A 69 12.17 17.10 9.97
CA LEU A 69 11.82 18.50 10.24
C LEU A 69 10.86 18.64 11.44
N LEU A 70 9.85 17.76 11.52
CA LEU A 70 8.92 17.73 12.64
C LEU A 70 9.62 17.43 13.96
N VAL A 71 10.55 16.47 13.97
CA VAL A 71 11.33 16.11 15.16
C VAL A 71 12.26 17.25 15.60
N VAL A 72 12.90 17.94 14.65
CA VAL A 72 13.74 19.12 14.97
C VAL A 72 12.90 20.24 15.58
N ARG A 73 11.68 20.46 15.08
CA ARG A 73 10.83 21.58 15.52
C ARG A 73 10.07 21.32 16.82
N PHE A 74 9.56 20.10 17.01
CA PHE A 74 8.65 19.74 18.11
C PHE A 74 9.21 18.69 19.06
N GLY A 75 10.43 18.21 18.81
CA GLY A 75 11.06 17.13 19.55
C GLY A 75 10.57 15.73 19.13
N PRO A 76 11.19 14.66 19.66
CA PRO A 76 10.90 13.28 19.26
C PRO A 76 9.47 12.81 19.59
N GLN A 77 8.80 13.45 20.54
CA GLN A 77 7.45 13.09 20.98
C GLN A 77 6.40 13.26 19.88
N VAL A 78 6.68 14.11 18.88
CA VAL A 78 5.81 14.33 17.72
C VAL A 78 5.51 13.04 16.94
N ILE A 79 6.42 12.05 17.00
CA ILE A 79 6.26 10.75 16.33
C ILE A 79 4.97 10.05 16.78
N ILE A 80 4.62 10.14 18.07
CA ILE A 80 3.42 9.50 18.62
C ILE A 80 2.16 10.12 18.00
N PHE A 81 2.10 11.45 17.91
CA PHE A 81 0.97 12.16 17.31
C PHE A 81 0.83 11.86 15.82
N VAL A 82 1.94 11.78 15.09
CA VAL A 82 1.93 11.40 13.68
C VAL A 82 1.39 9.98 13.49
N LEU A 83 1.85 9.01 14.29
CA LEU A 83 1.37 7.63 14.21
C LEU A 83 -0.13 7.51 14.51
N ILE A 84 -0.62 8.26 15.51
CA ILE A 84 -2.06 8.32 15.83
C ILE A 84 -2.83 8.95 14.66
N GLY A 85 -2.35 10.06 14.11
CA GLY A 85 -2.98 10.73 12.97
C GLY A 85 -3.08 9.80 11.75
N VAL A 86 -1.99 9.09 11.40
CA VAL A 86 -1.99 8.10 10.32
C VAL A 86 -2.99 6.98 10.60
N ALA A 87 -3.07 6.49 11.84
CA ALA A 87 -4.03 5.45 12.19
C ALA A 87 -5.49 5.92 12.06
N LEU A 88 -5.77 7.15 12.46
CA LEU A 88 -7.09 7.78 12.34
C LEU A 88 -7.48 8.02 10.89
N CYS A 89 -6.53 8.30 10.00
CA CYS A 89 -6.77 8.43 8.56
C CYS A 89 -6.88 7.07 7.85
N ALA A 90 -6.11 6.07 8.27
CA ALA A 90 -6.08 4.76 7.62
C ALA A 90 -7.41 3.99 7.73
N LEU A 91 -8.12 4.11 8.85
CA LEU A 91 -9.43 3.49 9.05
C LEU A 91 -10.51 3.97 8.06
N PRO A 92 -10.80 5.29 7.95
CA PRO A 92 -11.78 5.78 7.00
C PRO A 92 -11.36 5.50 5.56
N VAL A 93 -10.06 5.56 5.23
CA VAL A 93 -9.57 5.17 3.89
C VAL A 93 -9.85 3.70 3.63
N LEU A 94 -9.56 2.81 4.58
CA LEU A 94 -9.86 1.38 4.45
C LEU A 94 -11.36 1.14 4.26
N ILE A 95 -12.20 1.80 5.06
CA ILE A 95 -13.66 1.71 4.95
C ILE A 95 -14.11 2.21 3.58
N LEU A 96 -13.56 3.32 3.07
CA LEU A 96 -13.89 3.83 1.75
C LEU A 96 -13.51 2.81 0.67
N CYS A 97 -12.29 2.27 0.73
CA CYS A 97 -11.82 1.26 -0.21
C CYS A 97 -12.70 0.01 -0.21
N THR A 98 -13.14 -0.47 0.95
CA THR A 98 -14.04 -1.64 1.03
C THR A 98 -15.47 -1.32 0.58
N ARG A 99 -15.91 -0.07 0.64
CA ARG A 99 -17.20 0.38 0.12
C ARG A 99 -17.22 0.51 -1.40
N ILE A 100 -16.09 0.86 -2.01
CA ILE A 100 -15.96 1.02 -3.48
C ILE A 100 -15.77 -0.34 -4.16
N HIS A 101 -15.37 -1.38 -3.42
CA HIS A 101 -15.27 -2.74 -3.93
C HIS A 101 -16.66 -3.39 -4.04
N SER A 102 -17.39 -3.07 -5.12
CA SER A 102 -18.55 -3.85 -5.54
C SER A 102 -18.08 -5.23 -6.02
N PRO A 103 -18.70 -6.34 -5.58
CA PRO A 103 -18.40 -7.68 -6.06
C PRO A 103 -18.99 -7.88 -7.47
N ASP A 104 -18.39 -7.27 -8.48
CA ASP A 104 -18.81 -7.42 -9.88
C ASP A 104 -17.74 -8.16 -10.68
N GLU A 105 -17.91 -9.48 -10.79
CA GLU A 105 -18.20 -10.21 -12.04
C GLU A 105 -17.92 -11.72 -11.83
N PRO A 106 -18.91 -12.63 -11.93
CA PRO A 106 -18.65 -14.07 -11.88
C PRO A 106 -17.69 -14.45 -13.01
N PRO A 107 -16.79 -15.42 -12.81
CA PRO A 107 -15.79 -15.79 -13.80
C PRO A 107 -16.46 -16.04 -15.15
N ASN A 108 -16.11 -15.23 -16.15
CA ASN A 108 -16.62 -15.32 -17.51
C ASN A 108 -16.32 -16.72 -18.06
N THR A 109 -17.30 -17.61 -17.87
CA THR A 109 -17.25 -19.00 -18.30
C THR A 109 -17.26 -19.10 -19.83
N ALA A 110 -17.67 -18.02 -20.53
CA ALA A 110 -17.62 -17.95 -21.99
C ALA A 110 -16.20 -17.74 -22.54
N GLN A 111 -15.24 -17.22 -21.75
CA GLN A 111 -13.85 -17.05 -22.21
C GLN A 111 -13.03 -18.36 -22.15
N ARG A 112 -13.43 -19.33 -21.32
CA ARG A 112 -12.81 -20.67 -21.29
C ARG A 112 -13.22 -21.57 -22.45
N VAL A 113 -14.40 -21.35 -23.06
CA VAL A 113 -14.93 -22.20 -24.14
C VAL A 113 -14.35 -21.83 -25.51
N VAL A 114 -13.78 -20.63 -25.68
CA VAL A 114 -13.28 -20.12 -26.98
C VAL A 114 -11.77 -20.28 -27.16
N ARG A 115 -11.09 -21.10 -26.34
CA ARG A 115 -9.74 -21.58 -26.70
C ARG A 115 -9.89 -22.94 -27.38
N PRO A 116 -10.14 -23.02 -28.70
CA PRO A 116 -10.01 -24.28 -29.41
C PRO A 116 -8.54 -24.66 -29.33
N GLU A 117 -8.33 -25.86 -28.83
CA GLU A 117 -7.08 -26.57 -28.75
C GLU A 117 -6.45 -26.60 -30.14
N HIS A 118 -5.55 -25.65 -30.42
CA HIS A 118 -4.68 -25.74 -31.59
C HIS A 118 -3.54 -26.70 -31.24
N ALA A 119 -3.85 -27.98 -31.43
CA ALA A 119 -2.94 -28.99 -31.93
C ALA A 119 -3.52 -29.46 -33.29
N PRO A 120 -2.75 -30.00 -34.24
CA PRO A 120 -1.38 -30.53 -34.14
C PRO A 120 -0.27 -29.60 -34.62
#